data_AF-A0A9W9DHK9-F1
#
_entry.id   AF-A0A9W9DHK9-F1
#
_cell.length_a   1.000
_cell.length_b   1.000
_cell.length_c   1.000
_cell.angle_alpha   90.00
_cell.angle_beta   90.00
_cell.angle_gamma   90.00
#
_symmetry.space_group_name_H-M   'P 1'
#
loop_
_entity.id
_entity.type
_entity.pdbx_description
1 polymer ?
#
loop_
_entity_poly.entity_id
_entity_poly.type
_entity_poly.pdbx_seq_one_letter_code
_entity_poly.pdbx_strand_id
1 'polypeptide(L)'
;MSFEGGSVYIVTMNERSSTIAGFQHTGRHERARVPAAFLNKDLIAIAMENTVEIRNCVVDDDDHPHWELLQTLPQPIQEGKSLAVGDIQSIHVLGHRILLAYDNGTTIIWNFQQSQSPELTFQYEGTIRLPGIMSRNDVCSKKGTILVTAPGTYQVFSIGSKTAQNIFIPRDPLERTPQAVTSARFLSDDLIVGAGVGQLVLWNADLGNRLQNLVFRNQDPAVAAFHICSAYNAEEDTGWIVTAQGSEVTFWKTVDCLGGETSADCTGNPCLQDGIAGNGNSRKNRESQCRVC
;
A
#
# COMPACT_ATOMS: atom_id res chain seq x y z
N MET A 1 18.56 30.45 11.68
CA MET A 1 17.61 29.36 11.95
C MET A 1 17.38 28.64 10.62
N SER A 2 17.99 27.48 10.43
CA SER A 2 17.72 26.64 9.26
C SER A 2 16.42 25.88 9.50
N PHE A 3 15.45 26.02 8.60
CA PHE A 3 14.26 25.16 8.60
C PHE A 3 14.68 23.81 8.04
N GLU A 4 14.83 22.81 8.91
CA GLU A 4 14.94 21.39 8.51
C GLU A 4 13.54 20.88 8.17
N GLY A 5 13.03 21.28 7.01
CA GLY A 5 11.76 20.82 6.47
C GLY A 5 11.96 20.18 5.10
N GLY A 6 11.03 19.32 4.69
CA GLY A 6 10.97 18.78 3.33
C GLY A 6 9.96 19.53 2.47
N SER A 7 10.01 19.28 1.17
CA SER A 7 9.04 19.79 0.21
C SER A 7 8.17 18.65 -0.30
N VAL A 8 6.86 18.86 -0.28
CA VAL A 8 5.90 17.95 -0.93
C VAL A 8 5.52 18.57 -2.26
N TYR A 9 5.67 17.79 -3.34
CA TYR A 9 5.23 18.16 -4.67
C TYR A 9 4.09 17.24 -5.12
N ILE A 10 3.05 17.85 -5.65
CA ILE A 10 1.90 17.20 -6.23
C ILE A 10 1.95 17.50 -7.72
N VAL A 11 2.08 16.44 -8.51
CA VAL A 11 2.23 16.51 -9.96
C VAL A 11 0.94 16.00 -10.58
N THR A 12 0.23 16.88 -11.29
CA THR A 12 -0.91 16.49 -12.11
C THR A 12 -0.43 16.36 -13.54
N MET A 13 -0.66 15.20 -14.15
CA MET A 13 -0.24 14.90 -15.52
C MET A 13 -1.46 14.59 -16.38
N ASN A 14 -1.46 15.11 -17.60
CA ASN A 14 -2.33 14.65 -18.68
C ASN A 14 -1.45 14.24 -19.88
N GLU A 15 -2.08 13.86 -21.00
CA GLU A 15 -1.35 13.41 -22.20
C GLU A 15 -0.39 14.46 -22.80
N ARG A 16 -0.58 15.76 -22.49
CA ARG A 16 0.07 16.88 -23.18
C ARG A 16 0.84 17.83 -22.25
N SER A 17 0.59 17.79 -20.95
CA SER A 17 1.16 18.72 -19.99
C SER A 17 1.21 18.14 -18.59
N SER A 18 2.12 18.70 -17.78
CA SER A 18 2.19 18.48 -16.34
C SER A 18 2.13 19.81 -15.61
N THR A 19 1.34 19.88 -14.54
CA THR A 19 1.40 20.98 -13.56
C THR A 19 2.01 20.45 -12.28
N ILE A 20 2.86 21.26 -11.65
CA ILE A 20 3.52 20.94 -10.39
C ILE A 20 3.13 22.01 -9.39
N ALA A 21 2.43 21.60 -8.35
CA ALA A 21 2.15 22.43 -7.19
C ALA A 21 2.81 21.79 -5.97
N GLY A 22 3.13 22.58 -4.96
CA GLY A 22 3.76 22.03 -3.77
C GLY A 22 3.71 22.97 -2.59
N PHE A 23 4.20 22.49 -1.48
CA PHE A 23 4.29 23.27 -0.25
C PHE A 23 5.46 22.75 0.59
N GLN A 24 5.98 23.62 1.45
CA GLN A 24 6.94 23.24 2.48
C GLN A 24 6.18 22.65 3.66
N HIS A 25 6.70 21.57 4.22
CA HIS A 25 6.20 21.06 5.50
C HIS A 25 7.21 21.31 6.61
N THR A 26 6.70 21.65 7.79
CA THR A 26 7.48 21.89 8.99
C THR A 26 7.41 20.63 9.86
N GLY A 27 8.23 19.63 9.54
CA GLY A 27 8.39 18.44 10.37
C GLY A 27 9.86 18.08 10.46
N ARG A 28 10.31 17.51 11.58
CA ARG A 28 11.70 17.05 11.79
C ARG A 28 11.97 15.74 11.03
N HIS A 29 11.44 15.61 9.83
CA HIS A 29 11.62 14.40 9.04
C HIS A 29 13.06 14.35 8.54
N GLU A 30 13.91 13.63 9.28
CA GLU A 30 15.14 13.06 8.73
C GLU A 30 14.84 11.92 7.73
N ARG A 31 13.57 11.51 7.61
CA ARG A 31 13.13 10.39 6.77
C ARG A 31 12.68 10.85 5.38
N ALA A 32 13.13 10.13 4.36
CA ALA A 32 12.87 10.42 2.94
C ALA A 32 11.44 10.16 2.43
N ARG A 33 10.51 9.65 3.27
CA ARG A 33 9.17 9.22 2.83
C ARG A 33 8.07 9.85 3.69
N VAL A 34 7.20 10.63 3.05
CA VAL A 34 5.99 11.22 3.64
C VAL A 34 4.78 10.45 3.11
N PRO A 35 4.11 9.61 3.93
CA PRO A 35 2.88 8.95 3.50
C PRO A 35 1.78 9.97 3.19
N ALA A 36 1.13 9.81 2.03
CA ALA A 36 0.05 10.69 1.60
C ALA A 36 -1.01 9.90 0.81
N ALA A 37 -2.25 10.36 0.87
CA ALA A 37 -3.35 9.82 0.09
C ALA A 37 -4.37 10.90 -0.27
N PHE A 38 -4.89 10.88 -1.48
CA PHE A 38 -5.99 11.74 -1.89
C PHE A 38 -7.29 11.30 -1.21
N LEU A 39 -8.03 12.26 -0.66
CA LEU A 39 -9.40 12.05 -0.18
C LEU A 39 -10.40 12.24 -1.32
N ASN A 40 -10.09 13.19 -2.22
CA ASN A 40 -10.74 13.38 -3.51
C ASN A 40 -9.76 14.18 -4.42
N LYS A 41 -10.24 14.69 -5.56
CA LYS A 41 -9.41 15.45 -6.51
C LYS A 41 -8.80 16.74 -5.95
N ASP A 42 -9.42 17.35 -4.95
CA ASP A 42 -9.05 18.65 -4.39
C ASP A 42 -8.49 18.52 -2.97
N LEU A 43 -8.61 17.34 -2.33
CA LEU A 43 -8.21 17.12 -0.94
C LEU A 43 -7.17 16.02 -0.83
N ILE A 44 -6.11 16.30 -0.07
CA ILE A 44 -5.05 15.33 0.23
C ILE A 44 -4.80 15.25 1.74
N ALA A 45 -4.64 14.03 2.24
CA ALA A 45 -4.24 13.74 3.61
C ALA A 45 -2.75 13.34 3.62
N ILE A 46 -1.96 13.96 4.50
CA ILE A 46 -0.51 13.86 4.50
C ILE A 46 -0.01 13.64 5.93
N ALA A 47 0.73 12.54 6.14
CA ALA A 47 1.30 12.21 7.44
C ALA A 47 2.52 13.08 7.73
N MET A 48 2.41 13.91 8.75
CA MET A 48 3.50 14.68 9.34
C MET A 48 3.88 14.04 10.69
N GLU A 49 4.79 13.05 10.64
CA GLU A 49 5.23 12.26 11.81
C GLU A 49 4.05 11.49 12.42
N ASN A 50 3.53 11.95 13.56
CA ASN A 50 2.39 11.37 14.26
C ASN A 50 1.07 12.11 14.01
N THR A 51 1.09 13.17 13.19
CA THR A 51 -0.09 13.98 12.83
C THR A 51 -0.44 13.82 11.36
N VAL A 52 -1.67 14.18 10.98
CA VAL A 52 -2.10 14.19 9.57
C VAL A 52 -2.62 15.57 9.23
N GLU A 53 -2.00 16.20 8.24
CA GLU A 53 -2.49 17.43 7.64
C GLU A 53 -3.45 17.10 6.51
N ILE A 54 -4.59 17.79 6.48
CA ILE A 54 -5.53 17.77 5.38
C ILE A 54 -5.34 19.08 4.62
N ARG A 55 -5.02 18.98 3.34
CA ARG A 55 -4.78 20.12 2.47
C ARG A 55 -5.78 20.17 1.35
N ASN A 56 -6.21 21.38 1.01
CA ASN A 56 -7.12 21.67 -0.08
C ASN A 56 -6.38 22.33 -1.23
N CYS A 57 -6.65 21.89 -2.45
CA CYS A 57 -6.20 22.53 -3.67
C CYS A 57 -7.06 23.76 -3.92
N VAL A 58 -6.40 24.91 -4.02
CA VAL A 58 -6.99 26.18 -4.40
C VAL A 58 -6.30 26.59 -5.69
N VAL A 59 -7.07 27.17 -6.60
CA VAL A 59 -6.56 27.73 -7.85
C VAL A 59 -6.63 29.24 -7.72
N ASP A 60 -5.51 29.92 -7.94
CA ASP A 60 -5.46 31.38 -7.89
C ASP A 60 -6.05 32.03 -9.15
N ASP A 61 -6.06 33.37 -9.18
CA ASP A 61 -6.59 34.16 -10.31
C ASP A 61 -5.83 33.92 -11.64
N ASP A 62 -4.61 33.36 -11.57
CA ASP A 62 -3.75 33.07 -12.71
C ASP A 62 -3.82 31.59 -13.13
N ASP A 63 -4.84 30.85 -12.67
CA ASP A 63 -5.02 29.41 -12.90
C ASP A 63 -3.88 28.52 -12.34
N HIS A 64 -3.10 29.01 -11.38
CA HIS A 64 -2.06 28.21 -10.73
C HIS A 64 -2.61 27.48 -9.49
N PRO A 65 -2.50 26.14 -9.44
CA PRO A 65 -2.91 25.40 -8.26
C PRO A 65 -1.87 25.55 -7.14
N HIS A 66 -2.34 25.80 -5.92
CA HIS A 66 -1.57 25.71 -4.69
C HIS A 66 -2.34 24.94 -3.60
N TRP A 67 -1.64 24.53 -2.55
CA TRP A 67 -2.17 23.60 -1.54
C TRP A 67 -2.15 24.23 -0.15
N GLU A 68 -3.33 24.60 0.34
CA GLU A 68 -3.50 25.26 1.63
C GLU A 68 -3.83 24.24 2.73
N LEU A 69 -3.30 24.47 3.93
CA LEU A 69 -3.68 23.70 5.11
C LEU A 69 -5.12 24.02 5.48
N LEU A 70 -6.00 23.03 5.33
CA LEU A 70 -7.40 23.14 5.70
C LEU A 70 -7.56 22.86 7.20
N GLN A 71 -7.07 21.70 7.65
CA GLN A 71 -7.08 21.33 9.06
C GLN A 71 -6.10 20.18 9.36
N THR A 72 -5.80 19.97 10.63
CA THR A 72 -5.07 18.80 11.11
C THR A 72 -6.05 17.80 11.70
N LEU A 73 -5.89 16.52 11.37
CA LEU A 73 -6.70 15.46 11.94
C LEU A 73 -6.56 15.45 13.47
N PRO A 74 -7.66 15.40 14.23
CA PRO A 74 -7.60 15.44 15.68
C PRO A 74 -6.82 14.25 16.24
N GLN A 75 -6.13 14.45 17.37
CA GLN A 75 -5.48 13.33 18.04
C GLN A 75 -6.52 12.39 18.66
N PRO A 76 -6.50 11.10 18.33
CA PRO A 76 -7.41 10.13 18.91
C PRO A 76 -7.03 9.90 20.37
N ILE A 77 -7.96 10.22 21.28
CA ILE A 77 -7.80 10.01 22.73
C ILE A 77 -8.76 8.91 23.16
N GLN A 78 -8.23 7.91 23.86
CA GLN A 78 -9.02 6.88 24.53
C GLN A 78 -8.57 6.77 25.98
N GLU A 79 -9.52 6.83 26.92
CA GLU A 79 -9.24 6.76 28.36
C GLU A 79 -8.19 7.78 28.83
N GLY A 80 -8.22 8.99 28.26
CA GLY A 80 -7.30 10.08 28.59
C GLY A 80 -5.87 9.89 28.06
N LYS A 81 -5.62 8.87 27.24
CA LYS A 81 -4.31 8.61 26.61
C LYS A 81 -4.41 8.79 25.10
N SER A 82 -3.40 9.45 24.52
CA SER A 82 -3.26 9.51 23.06
C SER A 82 -3.00 8.11 22.52
N LEU A 83 -3.74 7.76 21.47
CA LEU A 83 -3.54 6.53 20.70
C LEU A 83 -2.49 6.72 19.59
N ALA A 84 -2.27 7.96 19.15
CA ALA A 84 -1.32 8.33 18.11
C ALA A 84 0.11 8.46 18.68
N VAL A 85 0.67 7.32 19.08
CA VAL A 85 2.03 7.24 19.62
C VAL A 85 2.94 6.64 18.55
N GLY A 86 4.03 7.31 18.21
CA GLY A 86 4.96 6.88 17.17
C GLY A 86 4.68 7.50 15.80
N ASP A 87 5.51 7.18 14.81
CA ASP A 87 5.41 7.75 13.48
C ASP A 87 4.38 6.99 12.64
N ILE A 88 3.60 7.74 11.84
CA ILE A 88 2.72 7.18 10.82
C ILE A 88 3.59 6.64 9.68
N GLN A 89 3.48 5.35 9.44
CA GLN A 89 4.21 4.62 8.39
C GLN A 89 3.42 4.51 7.09
N SER A 90 2.09 4.53 7.18
CA SER A 90 1.20 4.47 6.01
C SER A 90 -0.13 5.17 6.25
N ILE A 91 -0.64 5.77 5.18
CA ILE A 91 -2.00 6.29 5.07
C ILE A 91 -2.69 5.52 3.94
N HIS A 92 -3.93 5.10 4.18
CA HIS A 92 -4.79 4.57 3.13
C HIS A 92 -6.20 5.16 3.24
N VAL A 93 -6.83 5.41 2.10
CA VAL A 93 -8.16 6.00 2.02
C VAL A 93 -9.07 5.05 1.26
N LEU A 94 -10.25 4.79 1.82
CA LEU A 94 -11.29 3.99 1.16
C LEU A 94 -12.66 4.59 1.43
N GLY A 95 -13.30 5.11 0.38
CA GLY A 95 -14.56 5.84 0.50
C GLY A 95 -14.40 6.99 1.49
N HIS A 96 -15.20 6.97 2.55
CA HIS A 96 -15.19 7.98 3.62
C HIS A 96 -14.27 7.65 4.79
N ARG A 97 -13.30 6.75 4.63
CA ARG A 97 -12.40 6.35 5.72
C ARG A 97 -10.95 6.68 5.44
N ILE A 98 -10.24 7.08 6.50
CA ILE A 98 -8.79 7.20 6.54
C ILE A 98 -8.26 6.16 7.53
N LEU A 99 -7.30 5.36 7.07
CA LEU A 99 -6.57 4.39 7.87
C LEU A 99 -5.15 4.88 8.06
N LEU A 100 -4.71 4.94 9.32
CA LEU A 100 -3.37 5.37 9.71
C LEU A 100 -2.66 4.23 10.41
N ALA A 101 -1.57 3.73 9.84
CA ALA A 101 -0.76 2.69 10.48
C ALA A 101 0.52 3.31 11.07
N TYR A 102 0.73 3.11 12.36
CA TYR A 102 1.85 3.61 13.14
C TYR A 102 2.95 2.54 13.30
N ASP A 103 4.20 2.98 13.47
CA ASP A 103 5.36 2.10 13.72
C ASP A 103 5.30 1.32 15.03
N ASN A 104 4.40 1.66 15.94
CA ASN A 104 4.15 0.89 17.15
C ASN A 104 3.13 -0.24 16.97
N GLY A 105 2.64 -0.48 15.75
CA GLY A 105 1.65 -1.53 15.45
C GLY A 105 0.20 -1.13 15.70
N THR A 106 -0.04 0.14 16.01
CA THR A 106 -1.38 0.71 16.09
C THR A 106 -1.85 1.07 14.69
N THR A 107 -3.09 0.71 14.37
CA THR A 107 -3.80 1.21 13.18
C THR A 107 -5.06 1.93 13.63
N ILE A 108 -5.21 3.19 13.26
CA ILE A 108 -6.34 4.04 13.65
C ILE A 108 -7.26 4.24 12.44
N ILE A 109 -8.56 4.16 12.70
CA ILE A 109 -9.62 4.28 11.70
C ILE A 109 -10.39 5.56 11.97
N TRP A 110 -10.39 6.46 10.99
CA TRP A 110 -11.20 7.66 10.96
C TRP A 110 -12.24 7.56 9.87
N ASN A 111 -13.44 8.04 10.15
CA ASN A 111 -14.45 8.35 9.15
C ASN A 111 -14.50 9.85 8.95
N PHE A 112 -14.65 10.29 7.72
CA PHE A 112 -14.75 11.69 7.37
C PHE A 112 -15.99 11.97 6.54
N GLN A 113 -16.64 13.08 6.84
CA GLN A 113 -17.78 13.57 6.07
C GLN A 113 -17.52 15.00 5.64
N GLN A 114 -17.83 15.30 4.38
CA GLN A 114 -17.79 16.64 3.83
C GLN A 114 -19.21 17.21 3.83
N SER A 115 -19.49 18.13 4.75
CA SER A 115 -20.80 18.77 4.88
C SER A 115 -21.00 19.84 3.81
N GLN A 116 -19.98 20.67 3.60
CA GLN A 116 -19.89 21.72 2.58
C GLN A 116 -18.42 21.85 2.17
N SER A 117 -18.11 22.12 0.91
CA SER A 117 -16.70 22.30 0.52
C SER A 117 -16.16 23.62 1.10
N PRO A 118 -15.01 23.65 1.82
CA PRO A 118 -14.09 22.55 2.14
C PRO A 118 -14.22 21.98 3.57
N GLU A 119 -15.27 22.30 4.33
CA GLU A 119 -15.48 21.83 5.71
C GLU A 119 -15.61 20.29 5.80
N LEU A 120 -14.77 19.71 6.66
CA LEU A 120 -14.67 18.27 6.90
C LEU A 120 -14.86 17.98 8.38
N THR A 121 -15.73 17.02 8.69
CA THR A 121 -15.87 16.48 10.04
C THR A 121 -15.22 15.11 10.11
N PHE A 122 -14.52 14.84 11.22
CA PHE A 122 -13.83 13.57 11.46
C PHE A 122 -14.40 12.88 12.69
N GLN A 123 -14.74 11.61 12.53
CA GLN A 123 -15.21 10.74 13.60
C GLN A 123 -14.25 9.57 13.77
N TYR A 124 -13.76 9.37 14.99
CA TYR A 124 -12.98 8.18 15.34
C TYR A 124 -13.88 6.94 15.32
N GLU A 125 -13.55 5.95 14.50
CA GLU A 125 -14.31 4.70 14.39
C GLU A 125 -13.70 3.56 15.19
N GLY A 126 -12.37 3.53 15.36
CA GLY A 126 -11.73 2.48 16.11
C GLY A 126 -10.22 2.38 15.93
N THR A 127 -9.65 1.39 16.61
CA THR A 127 -8.23 1.09 16.59
C THR A 127 -7.99 -0.42 16.57
N ILE A 128 -7.04 -0.84 15.75
CA ILE A 128 -6.45 -2.19 15.76
C ILE A 128 -5.06 -2.06 16.39
N ARG A 129 -4.74 -2.94 17.34
CA ARG A 129 -3.40 -2.99 17.96
C ARG A 129 -2.77 -4.35 17.73
N LEU A 130 -1.64 -4.34 17.05
CA LEU A 130 -0.83 -5.54 16.86
C LEU A 130 0.14 -5.73 18.03
N PRO A 131 0.37 -6.97 18.49
CA PRO A 131 1.32 -7.24 19.57
C PRO A 131 2.76 -7.15 19.06
N GLY A 132 3.63 -6.48 19.82
CA GLY A 132 5.08 -6.47 19.60
C GLY A 132 5.65 -5.16 19.05
N ILE A 133 6.97 -5.13 18.87
CA ILE A 133 7.69 -4.02 18.23
C ILE A 133 7.60 -4.22 16.72
N MET A 134 7.18 -3.17 15.99
CA MET A 134 7.05 -3.26 14.53
C MET A 134 8.21 -2.55 13.86
N SER A 135 8.91 -3.27 12.98
CA SER A 135 9.85 -2.64 12.05
C SER A 135 9.13 -1.96 10.88
N ARG A 136 7.88 -2.34 10.64
CA ARG A 136 7.03 -1.77 9.59
C ARG A 136 5.55 -2.07 9.87
N ASN A 137 4.70 -1.12 9.50
CA ASN A 137 3.25 -1.29 9.54
C ASN A 137 2.66 -0.62 8.30
N ASP A 138 1.93 -1.40 7.50
CA ASP A 138 1.31 -0.94 6.27
C ASP A 138 -0.15 -1.38 6.26
N VAL A 139 -1.04 -0.50 5.80
CA VAL A 139 -2.47 -0.74 5.82
C VAL A 139 -3.08 -0.53 4.45
N CYS A 140 -4.05 -1.37 4.12
CA CYS A 140 -5.00 -1.10 3.05
C CYS A 140 -6.37 -1.64 3.43
N SER A 141 -7.39 -1.31 2.66
CA SER A 141 -8.73 -1.80 2.89
C SER A 141 -9.50 -2.05 1.62
N LYS A 142 -10.52 -2.87 1.76
CA LYS A 142 -11.65 -3.00 0.83
C LYS A 142 -12.95 -2.94 1.66
N LYS A 143 -14.10 -2.95 0.99
CA LYS A 143 -15.41 -2.77 1.66
C LYS A 143 -15.56 -3.69 2.88
N GLY A 144 -15.67 -3.09 4.06
CA GLY A 144 -15.91 -3.81 5.32
C GLY A 144 -14.68 -4.48 5.96
N THR A 145 -13.51 -4.48 5.32
CA THR A 145 -12.32 -5.16 5.84
C THR A 145 -11.04 -4.34 5.71
N ILE A 146 -10.15 -4.53 6.68
CA ILE A 146 -8.84 -3.88 6.76
C ILE A 146 -7.78 -4.97 6.69
N LEU A 147 -6.78 -4.79 5.83
CA LEU A 147 -5.59 -5.62 5.75
C LEU A 147 -4.42 -4.86 6.38
N VAL A 148 -3.85 -5.43 7.43
CA VAL A 148 -2.69 -4.89 8.13
C VAL A 148 -1.49 -5.79 7.87
N THR A 149 -0.39 -5.19 7.42
CA THR A 149 0.91 -5.87 7.28
C THR A 149 1.69 -5.71 8.57
N ALA A 150 2.03 -6.83 9.19
CA ALA A 150 2.76 -6.91 10.45
C ALA A 150 4.05 -7.73 10.26
N PRO A 151 5.07 -7.62 11.12
CA PRO A 151 6.25 -8.48 11.04
C PRO A 151 5.87 -9.96 10.87
N GLY A 152 6.25 -10.53 9.72
CA GLY A 152 6.02 -11.92 9.36
C GLY A 152 4.58 -12.32 9.01
N THR A 153 3.60 -11.42 9.02
CA THR A 153 2.20 -11.78 8.76
C THR A 153 1.41 -10.71 8.01
N TYR A 154 0.37 -11.13 7.29
CA TYR A 154 -0.69 -10.25 6.80
C TYR A 154 -1.98 -10.62 7.53
N GLN A 155 -2.66 -9.63 8.10
CA GLN A 155 -3.80 -9.87 8.97
C GLN A 155 -5.02 -9.12 8.45
N VAL A 156 -6.12 -9.84 8.25
CA VAL A 156 -7.40 -9.27 7.80
C VAL A 156 -8.32 -9.11 8.99
N PHE A 157 -8.88 -7.92 9.15
CA PHE A 157 -9.84 -7.55 10.19
C PHE A 157 -11.14 -7.08 9.54
N SER A 158 -12.29 -7.40 10.14
CA SER A 158 -13.49 -6.59 9.88
C SER A 158 -13.34 -5.23 10.51
N ILE A 159 -13.91 -4.20 9.88
CA ILE A 159 -14.02 -2.87 10.48
C ILE A 159 -14.74 -2.99 11.82
N GLY A 160 -14.17 -2.38 12.86
CA GLY A 160 -14.68 -2.47 14.24
C GLY A 160 -14.26 -3.72 15.01
N SER A 161 -13.67 -4.72 14.35
CA SER A 161 -13.12 -5.91 15.03
C SER A 161 -11.75 -5.62 15.64
N LYS A 162 -11.53 -6.16 16.85
CA LYS A 162 -10.20 -6.19 17.50
C LYS A 162 -9.43 -7.47 17.19
N THR A 163 -10.09 -8.48 16.63
CA THR A 163 -9.50 -9.78 16.32
C THR A 163 -9.41 -9.96 14.81
N ALA A 164 -8.27 -10.47 14.35
CA ALA A 164 -8.08 -10.83 12.96
C ALA A 164 -9.02 -11.98 12.59
N GLN A 165 -9.70 -11.85 11.46
CA GLN A 165 -10.49 -12.91 10.85
C GLN A 165 -9.57 -13.96 10.22
N ASN A 166 -8.56 -13.49 9.49
CA ASN A 166 -7.58 -14.32 8.82
C ASN A 166 -6.16 -13.80 9.07
N ILE A 167 -5.22 -14.73 9.22
CA ILE A 167 -3.79 -14.45 9.39
C ILE A 167 -3.02 -15.28 8.38
N PHE A 168 -2.35 -14.59 7.46
CA PHE A 168 -1.53 -15.18 6.42
C PHE A 168 -0.07 -15.08 6.82
N ILE A 169 0.62 -16.22 6.80
CA ILE A 169 2.03 -16.33 7.16
C ILE A 169 2.80 -16.75 5.91
N PRO A 170 3.44 -15.82 5.18
CA PRO A 170 4.30 -16.20 4.07
C PRO A 170 5.46 -17.02 4.61
N ARG A 171 5.76 -18.09 3.88
CA ARG A 171 6.84 -19.01 4.21
C ARG A 171 7.77 -19.12 3.03
N ASP A 172 9.02 -19.42 3.33
CA ASP A 172 9.91 -19.94 2.31
C ASP A 172 9.35 -21.28 1.80
N PRO A 173 9.11 -21.47 0.50
CA PRO A 173 8.66 -22.75 -0.04
C PRO A 173 9.63 -23.91 0.22
N LEU A 174 10.93 -23.62 0.26
CA LEU A 174 12.00 -24.60 0.43
C LEU A 174 12.19 -24.93 1.92
N GLU A 175 12.29 -23.91 2.77
CA GLU A 175 12.60 -24.10 4.19
C GLU A 175 11.34 -24.17 5.09
N ARG A 176 10.18 -23.77 4.59
CA ARG A 176 8.90 -23.64 5.32
C ARG A 176 8.95 -22.72 6.54
N THR A 177 10.00 -21.90 6.64
CA THR A 177 10.22 -20.90 7.69
C THR A 177 9.44 -19.62 7.38
N PRO A 178 8.86 -18.94 8.39
CA PRO A 178 8.24 -17.64 8.19
C PRO A 178 9.24 -16.62 7.63
N GLN A 179 8.80 -15.81 6.67
CA GLN A 179 9.64 -14.76 6.08
C GLN A 179 9.19 -13.37 6.50
N ALA A 180 10.14 -12.42 6.47
CA ALA A 180 9.84 -11.02 6.67
C ALA A 180 8.95 -10.50 5.53
N VAL A 181 8.00 -9.64 5.89
CA VAL A 181 7.01 -9.05 4.99
C VAL A 181 7.13 -7.54 4.99
N THR A 182 6.66 -6.92 3.92
CA THR A 182 6.94 -5.50 3.67
C THR A 182 5.69 -4.73 3.34
N SER A 183 4.76 -5.30 2.56
CA SER A 183 3.48 -4.69 2.22
C SER A 183 2.50 -5.74 1.71
N ALA A 184 1.21 -5.47 1.79
CA ALA A 184 0.19 -6.26 1.11
C ALA A 184 -1.00 -5.40 0.67
N ARG A 185 -1.67 -5.82 -0.40
CA ARG A 185 -2.82 -5.13 -1.00
C ARG A 185 -3.92 -6.12 -1.36
N PHE A 186 -5.17 -5.67 -1.30
CA PHE A 186 -6.26 -6.36 -1.96
C PHE A 186 -6.15 -6.13 -3.48
N LEU A 187 -6.24 -7.22 -4.25
CA LEU A 187 -6.40 -7.19 -5.71
C LEU A 187 -7.86 -7.34 -6.13
N SER A 188 -8.69 -7.92 -5.27
CA SER A 188 -10.13 -8.08 -5.46
C SER A 188 -10.82 -8.29 -4.10
N ASP A 189 -12.12 -8.54 -4.14
CA ASP A 189 -12.93 -8.91 -2.99
C ASP A 189 -12.51 -10.22 -2.33
N ASP A 190 -11.67 -11.03 -2.96
CA ASP A 190 -11.23 -12.31 -2.43
C ASP A 190 -9.73 -12.55 -2.61
N LEU A 191 -8.98 -11.66 -3.27
CA LEU A 191 -7.57 -11.86 -3.56
C LEU A 191 -6.70 -10.82 -2.85
N ILE A 192 -5.65 -11.31 -2.19
CA ILE A 192 -4.61 -10.52 -1.55
C ILE A 192 -3.29 -10.81 -2.25
N VAL A 193 -2.53 -9.76 -2.53
CA VAL A 193 -1.11 -9.87 -2.85
C VAL A 193 -0.29 -9.36 -1.68
N GLY A 194 0.72 -10.12 -1.27
CA GLY A 194 1.70 -9.69 -0.29
C GLY A 194 3.11 -9.78 -0.83
N ALA A 195 3.92 -8.84 -0.37
CA ALA A 195 5.32 -8.68 -0.71
C ALA A 195 6.18 -8.99 0.51
N GLY A 196 7.20 -9.83 0.30
CA GLY A 196 8.21 -10.17 1.29
C GLY A 196 9.61 -10.17 0.70
N VAL A 197 10.56 -10.76 1.40
CA VAL A 197 11.95 -10.87 0.93
C VAL A 197 12.00 -11.80 -0.28
N GLY A 198 12.32 -11.26 -1.46
CA GLY A 198 12.54 -12.04 -2.69
C GLY A 198 11.29 -12.72 -3.25
N GLN A 199 10.10 -12.43 -2.72
CA GLN A 199 8.85 -13.01 -3.22
C GLN A 199 7.64 -12.07 -3.18
N LEU A 200 6.77 -12.28 -4.16
CA LEU A 200 5.35 -11.91 -4.10
C LEU A 200 4.54 -13.18 -3.94
N VAL A 201 3.50 -13.11 -3.13
CA VAL A 201 2.63 -14.25 -2.88
C VAL A 201 1.19 -13.78 -2.96
N LEU A 202 0.36 -14.60 -3.60
CA LEU A 202 -1.08 -14.40 -3.70
C LEU A 202 -1.80 -15.27 -2.67
N TRP A 203 -2.89 -14.77 -2.10
CA TRP A 203 -3.78 -15.52 -1.21
C TRP A 203 -5.22 -15.26 -1.56
N ASN A 204 -6.04 -16.30 -1.51
CA ASN A 204 -7.48 -16.13 -1.43
C ASN A 204 -7.89 -15.83 0.02
N ALA A 205 -8.51 -14.68 0.24
CA ALA A 205 -8.94 -14.17 1.54
C ALA A 205 -10.00 -15.05 2.19
N ASP A 206 -10.88 -15.69 1.41
CA ASP A 206 -12.01 -16.48 1.90
C ASP A 206 -11.63 -17.94 2.17
N LEU A 207 -10.65 -18.46 1.45
CA LEU A 207 -10.14 -19.83 1.67
C LEU A 207 -9.12 -19.92 2.82
N GLY A 208 -8.81 -18.79 3.47
CA GLY A 208 -7.79 -18.69 4.51
C GLY A 208 -6.42 -19.19 4.01
N ASN A 209 -5.64 -19.86 4.87
CA ASN A 209 -4.33 -20.39 4.49
C ASN A 209 -4.36 -21.62 3.55
N ARG A 210 -5.51 -21.98 2.96
CA ARG A 210 -5.68 -23.27 2.27
C ARG A 210 -5.34 -23.30 0.77
N LEU A 211 -5.21 -22.18 0.03
CA LEU A 211 -4.87 -22.28 -1.41
C LEU A 211 -4.02 -21.14 -2.00
N GLN A 212 -3.12 -21.59 -2.90
CA GLN A 212 -2.32 -20.92 -3.95
C GLN A 212 -1.29 -19.85 -3.55
N ASN A 213 -0.16 -20.30 -2.99
CA ASN A 213 1.09 -19.56 -3.10
C ASN A 213 1.55 -19.54 -4.58
N LEU A 214 1.06 -18.60 -5.38
CA LEU A 214 1.77 -18.20 -6.59
C LEU A 214 2.93 -17.33 -6.12
N VAL A 215 4.11 -17.95 -6.04
CA VAL A 215 5.33 -17.30 -5.59
C VAL A 215 6.06 -16.74 -6.80
N PHE A 216 5.99 -15.43 -6.99
CA PHE A 216 6.81 -14.75 -7.98
C PHE A 216 8.16 -14.46 -7.38
N ARG A 217 9.23 -14.98 -8.00
CA ARG A 217 10.61 -14.71 -7.59
C ARG A 217 11.28 -13.92 -8.69
N ASN A 218 11.75 -12.73 -8.38
CA ASN A 218 12.75 -12.04 -9.19
C ASN A 218 14.00 -11.89 -8.32
N GLN A 219 15.17 -12.05 -8.94
CA GLN A 219 16.40 -12.47 -8.27
C GLN A 219 17.01 -11.50 -7.23
N ASP A 220 17.93 -12.10 -6.46
CA ASP A 220 18.78 -11.62 -5.36
C ASP A 220 18.11 -11.41 -3.97
N PRO A 221 18.17 -12.42 -3.07
CA PRO A 221 17.68 -12.29 -1.69
C PRO A 221 18.47 -11.27 -0.86
N ALA A 222 19.59 -10.75 -1.35
CA ALA A 222 20.32 -9.65 -0.71
C ALA A 222 19.62 -8.29 -0.85
N VAL A 223 18.62 -8.16 -1.73
CA VAL A 223 17.96 -6.89 -1.99
C VAL A 223 16.71 -6.71 -1.11
N ALA A 224 16.65 -5.54 -0.48
CA ALA A 224 15.59 -5.13 0.42
C ALA A 224 14.23 -5.04 -0.27
N ALA A 225 13.27 -5.79 0.28
CA ALA A 225 11.84 -5.49 0.34
C ALA A 225 11.14 -4.95 -0.92
N PHE A 226 10.25 -5.75 -1.53
CA PHE A 226 9.29 -5.23 -2.51
C PHE A 226 8.34 -4.22 -1.88
N HIS A 227 7.95 -3.20 -2.64
CA HIS A 227 6.78 -2.38 -2.33
C HIS A 227 5.74 -2.57 -3.43
N ILE A 228 4.54 -2.98 -3.02
CA ILE A 228 3.38 -3.02 -3.93
C ILE A 228 2.86 -1.59 -4.02
N CYS A 229 2.95 -0.98 -5.21
CA CYS A 229 2.52 0.38 -5.43
C CYS A 229 1.00 0.46 -5.61
N SER A 230 0.37 1.44 -4.95
CA SER A 230 -1.09 1.62 -4.87
C SER A 230 -1.71 2.43 -6.01
N ALA A 231 -0.97 2.73 -7.08
CA ALA A 231 -1.49 3.49 -8.22
C ALA A 231 -2.43 2.66 -9.12
N TYR A 232 -2.65 1.39 -8.77
CA TYR A 232 -3.45 0.46 -9.52
C TYR A 232 -4.86 0.39 -8.94
N ASN A 233 -5.83 0.83 -9.74
CA ASN A 233 -7.25 0.66 -9.42
C ASN A 233 -7.67 -0.76 -9.80
N ALA A 234 -7.75 -1.64 -8.79
CA ALA A 234 -8.20 -3.01 -8.95
C ALA A 234 -9.61 -3.15 -9.53
N GLU A 235 -10.45 -2.11 -9.43
CA GLU A 235 -11.81 -2.12 -10.00
C GLU A 235 -11.81 -1.91 -11.53
N GLU A 236 -10.77 -1.29 -12.09
CA GLU A 236 -10.75 -0.88 -13.51
C GLU A 236 -9.72 -1.64 -14.35
N ASP A 237 -8.56 -2.01 -13.80
CA ASP A 237 -7.45 -2.58 -14.55
C ASP A 237 -7.12 -4.04 -14.18
N THR A 238 -8.13 -4.83 -13.77
CA THR A 238 -8.01 -6.23 -13.30
C THR A 238 -6.97 -7.03 -14.10
N GLY A 239 -5.86 -7.39 -13.46
CA GLY A 239 -4.83 -8.24 -14.05
C GLY A 239 -3.39 -7.78 -13.83
N TRP A 240 -3.10 -6.57 -13.35
CA TRP A 240 -1.71 -6.12 -13.20
C TRP A 240 -1.28 -5.91 -11.74
N ILE A 241 -0.04 -6.30 -11.42
CA ILE A 241 0.63 -6.02 -10.14
C ILE A 241 1.90 -5.26 -10.49
N VAL A 242 2.14 -4.14 -9.79
CA VAL A 242 3.36 -3.34 -9.98
C VAL A 242 4.18 -3.39 -8.72
N THR A 243 5.44 -3.76 -8.87
CA THR A 243 6.39 -3.80 -7.77
C THR A 243 7.61 -2.94 -8.08
N ALA A 244 8.05 -2.20 -7.07
CA ALA A 244 9.32 -1.48 -7.12
C ALA A 244 10.35 -2.15 -6.20
N GLN A 245 11.59 -2.28 -6.70
CA GLN A 245 12.74 -2.81 -5.98
C GLN A 245 13.99 -2.02 -6.38
N GLY A 246 14.51 -1.21 -5.46
CA GLY A 246 15.64 -0.32 -5.73
C GLY A 246 15.33 0.66 -6.87
N SER A 247 16.00 0.50 -8.01
CA SER A 247 15.77 1.30 -9.22
C SER A 247 14.94 0.59 -10.29
N GLU A 248 14.50 -0.63 -10.02
CA GLU A 248 13.70 -1.46 -10.93
C GLU A 248 12.22 -1.37 -10.59
N VAL A 249 11.40 -1.23 -11.62
CA VAL A 249 9.94 -1.37 -11.56
C VAL A 249 9.55 -2.55 -12.43
N THR A 250 8.89 -3.54 -11.84
CA THR A 250 8.42 -4.74 -12.52
C THR A 250 6.91 -4.72 -12.59
N PHE A 251 6.38 -5.04 -13.78
CA PHE A 251 4.96 -5.21 -14.03
C PHE A 251 4.67 -6.70 -14.20
N TRP A 252 3.71 -7.20 -13.44
CA TRP A 252 3.25 -8.58 -13.47
C TRP A 252 1.84 -8.59 -14.02
N LYS A 253 1.54 -9.48 -14.96
CA LYS A 253 0.17 -9.69 -15.45
C LYS A 253 -0.36 -11.05 -14.98
N THR A 254 -1.45 -11.07 -14.22
CA THR A 254 -2.22 -12.28 -13.94
C THR A 254 -3.17 -12.52 -15.11
N VAL A 255 -3.18 -13.75 -15.65
CA VAL A 255 -4.00 -14.14 -16.81
C VAL A 255 -4.84 -15.34 -16.42
N ASP A 256 -6.17 -15.22 -16.49
CA ASP A 256 -7.11 -16.32 -16.25
C ASP A 256 -7.07 -17.31 -17.42
N CYS A 257 -6.89 -18.61 -17.13
CA CYS A 257 -6.86 -19.65 -18.16
C CYS A 257 -8.21 -20.32 -18.45
N LEU A 258 -9.34 -19.69 -18.10
CA LEU A 258 -10.68 -20.29 -18.20
C LEU A 258 -11.32 -20.26 -19.61
N GLY A 259 -10.54 -20.07 -20.67
CA GLY A 259 -11.02 -19.97 -22.05
C GLY A 259 -10.41 -21.00 -23.00
N GLY A 260 -10.97 -22.21 -23.03
CA GLY A 260 -11.05 -23.13 -24.18
C GLY A 260 -9.83 -23.27 -25.11
N GLU A 261 -8.92 -24.18 -24.76
CA GLU A 261 -8.58 -25.36 -25.55
C GLU A 261 -7.81 -26.29 -24.62
N THR A 262 -8.25 -27.53 -24.49
CA THR A 262 -7.52 -28.58 -23.80
C THR A 262 -6.20 -28.84 -24.54
N SER A 263 -5.16 -28.06 -24.28
CA SER A 263 -3.79 -28.47 -24.61
C SER A 263 -3.34 -29.44 -23.52
N ALA A 264 -3.09 -30.68 -23.90
CA ALA A 264 -2.80 -31.81 -23.03
C ALA A 264 -1.45 -31.76 -22.27
N ASP A 265 -0.92 -30.57 -21.96
CA ASP A 265 0.43 -30.39 -21.41
C ASP A 265 0.48 -29.91 -19.95
N CYS A 266 -0.65 -29.85 -19.23
CA CYS A 266 -0.65 -29.44 -17.81
C CYS A 266 -0.20 -30.55 -16.82
N THR A 267 0.44 -31.62 -17.28
CA THR A 267 1.09 -32.62 -16.42
C THR A 267 2.61 -32.53 -16.54
N GLY A 268 3.21 -31.51 -15.94
CA GLY A 268 4.68 -31.45 -15.84
C GLY A 268 5.24 -30.11 -15.37
N ASN A 269 5.65 -30.07 -14.10
CA ASN A 269 6.49 -29.06 -13.44
C ASN A 269 5.99 -27.61 -13.34
N PRO A 270 5.99 -27.00 -12.14
CA PRO A 270 5.76 -25.57 -11.98
C PRO A 270 6.94 -24.80 -12.58
N CYS A 271 6.66 -24.03 -13.62
CA CYS A 271 7.44 -22.92 -14.20
C CYS A 271 8.88 -22.75 -13.69
N LEU A 272 9.79 -23.58 -14.20
CA LEU A 272 11.21 -23.25 -14.37
C LEU A 272 11.40 -23.03 -15.88
N GLN A 273 11.34 -21.77 -16.34
CA GLN A 273 12.01 -21.40 -17.57
C GLN A 273 13.17 -20.49 -17.21
N ASP A 274 14.36 -21.07 -17.35
CA ASP A 274 15.66 -20.43 -17.22
C ASP A 274 15.77 -19.22 -18.16
N GLY A 275 15.85 -18.02 -17.59
CA GLY A 275 16.34 -16.84 -18.29
C GLY A 275 17.86 -16.85 -18.27
N ILE A 276 18.48 -17.51 -19.25
CA ILE A 276 19.93 -17.54 -19.46
C ILE A 276 20.49 -16.11 -19.48
N ALA A 277 21.55 -15.89 -18.70
CA ALA A 277 22.31 -14.65 -18.61
C ALA A 277 22.84 -14.22 -19.99
N GLY A 278 22.23 -13.19 -20.56
CA GLY A 278 22.80 -12.40 -21.64
C GLY A 278 23.49 -11.17 -21.08
N ASN A 279 24.82 -11.19 -21.00
CA ASN A 279 25.64 -10.01 -20.79
C ASN A 279 25.32 -8.97 -21.88
N GLY A 280 24.67 -7.87 -21.50
CA GLY A 280 24.35 -6.79 -22.43
C GLY A 280 23.74 -5.61 -21.70
N ASN A 281 24.53 -4.54 -21.57
CA ASN A 281 24.08 -3.22 -21.16
C ASN A 281 22.98 -2.72 -22.10
N SER A 282 21.72 -3.01 -21.80
CA SER A 282 20.59 -2.25 -22.33
C SER A 282 19.46 -2.26 -21.32
N ARG A 283 19.10 -1.08 -20.80
CA ARG A 283 17.85 -0.84 -20.07
C ARG A 283 16.69 -1.23 -20.99
N LYS A 284 16.18 -2.44 -20.85
CA LYS A 284 14.91 -2.86 -21.46
C LYS A 284 13.94 -3.16 -20.34
N ASN A 285 12.76 -2.55 -20.40
CA ASN A 285 11.61 -2.94 -19.59
C ASN A 285 11.38 -4.44 -19.81
N ARG A 286 11.41 -5.23 -18.74
CA ARG A 286 11.12 -6.67 -18.79
C ARG A 286 9.63 -6.86 -18.53
N GLU A 287 8.91 -7.33 -19.54
CA GLU A 287 7.58 -7.90 -19.37
C GLU A 287 7.74 -9.39 -19.04
N SER A 288 7.28 -9.79 -17.85
CA SER A 288 7.23 -11.19 -17.44
C SER A 288 5.79 -11.68 -17.52
N GLN A 289 5.50 -12.59 -18.45
CA GLN A 289 4.20 -13.24 -18.55
C GLN A 289 4.23 -14.54 -17.76
N CYS A 290 3.25 -14.76 -16.87
CA CYS A 290 3.08 -16.02 -16.16
C CYS A 290 1.67 -16.55 -16.39
N ARG A 291 1.57 -17.84 -16.74
CA ARG A 291 0.29 -18.53 -16.93
C ARG A 291 -0.20 -19.09 -15.60
N VAL A 292 -1.44 -18.79 -15.23
CA VAL A 292 -2.10 -19.33 -14.03
C VAL A 292 -3.06 -20.43 -14.47
N CYS A 293 -2.70 -21.70 -14.23
CA CYS A 293 -3.57 -22.85 -14.45
C CYS A 293 -4.40 -23.18 -13.21
#